data_AF-A0A3D4BBV3-F1
#
_entry.id   AF-A0A3D4BBV3-F1
#
_cell.length_a   1.000
_cell.length_b   1.000
_cell.length_c   1.000
_cell.angle_alpha   90.00
_cell.angle_beta   90.00
_cell.angle_gamma   90.00
#
_symmetry.space_group_name_H-M   'P 1'
#
loop_
_entity.id
_entity.type
_entity.pdbx_description
1 polymer ?
#
loop_
_entity_poly.entity_id
_entity_poly.type
_entity_poly.pdbx_seq_one_letter_code
_entity_poly.pdbx_strand_id
1 'polypeptide(L)'
;MQAEFVDFTSGSDHQVYSEGSFRIPAIYMNDWPDRYIHTNFDTPAMIDPTKLKRSGFIGAAAGYFLATLSSQQARPLWTHLQAQVMRRTARMFERRNVLDSEEADNLARIHFWYERNQVASVSSYIKISDGLNREIDDFFMHLEALAGTKSDPSAPSAHGTLVFNRNPDVKGPMSVFGYNYFTDHYGGERASMIRLFRHQGLRGAGGAYAYETLNLVDGLRTTQAIRDIVAAEYGPVPGEMIVEYLRALEEIGIVTEKP
;
A
#
# COMPACT_ATOMS: atom_id res chain seq x y z
N MET A 1 -13.30 23.50 1.56
CA MET A 1 -12.39 22.41 1.97
C MET A 1 -13.07 21.08 1.66
N GLN A 2 -12.40 20.22 0.91
CA GLN A 2 -12.90 18.98 0.32
C GLN A 2 -12.17 17.80 0.97
N ALA A 3 -12.88 16.70 1.25
CA ALA A 3 -12.23 15.45 1.66
C ALA A 3 -11.68 14.76 0.41
N GLU A 4 -10.44 14.30 0.47
CA GLU A 4 -9.75 13.68 -0.66
C GLU A 4 -9.05 12.40 -0.20
N PHE A 5 -9.03 11.40 -1.08
CA PHE A 5 -8.17 10.23 -0.91
C PHE A 5 -6.78 10.58 -1.43
N VAL A 6 -5.76 10.31 -0.62
CA VAL A 6 -4.36 10.54 -0.96
C VAL A 6 -3.58 9.23 -0.90
N ASP A 7 -2.37 9.23 -1.45
CA ASP A 7 -1.43 8.11 -1.32
C ASP A 7 -1.09 7.88 0.17
N PHE A 8 -0.57 6.70 0.51
CA PHE A 8 -0.25 6.35 1.90
C PHE A 8 0.67 7.39 2.56
N THR A 9 0.29 7.84 3.75
CA THR A 9 1.11 8.67 4.63
C THR A 9 1.35 7.95 5.95
N SER A 10 2.58 8.06 6.45
CA SER A 10 2.97 7.54 7.77
C SER A 10 2.75 8.60 8.86
N GLY A 11 2.99 8.23 10.11
CA GLY A 11 2.97 9.17 11.24
C GLY A 11 1.71 9.12 12.11
N SER A 12 0.94 8.03 12.06
CA SER A 12 -0.16 7.78 12.99
C SER A 12 -0.37 6.27 13.21
N ASP A 13 -1.30 5.92 14.10
CA ASP A 13 -1.48 4.55 14.61
C ASP A 13 -1.96 3.56 13.54
N HIS A 14 -2.58 4.03 12.45
CA HIS A 14 -3.00 3.18 11.33
C HIS A 14 -1.83 2.38 10.75
N GLN A 15 -0.61 2.94 10.82
CA GLN A 15 0.61 2.27 10.40
C GLN A 15 0.87 1.00 11.24
N VAL A 16 0.58 1.00 12.54
CA VAL A 16 0.80 -0.19 13.38
C VAL A 16 -0.21 -1.28 13.03
N TYR A 17 -1.48 -0.91 12.82
CA TYR A 17 -2.54 -1.87 12.48
C TYR A 17 -2.39 -2.46 11.08
N SER A 18 -2.01 -1.63 10.10
CA SER A 18 -1.86 -2.04 8.71
C SER A 18 -0.56 -2.80 8.43
N GLU A 19 0.42 -2.75 9.33
CA GLU A 19 1.71 -3.44 9.16
C GLU A 19 1.53 -4.96 8.95
N GLY A 20 2.42 -5.53 8.15
CA GLY A 20 2.32 -6.88 7.60
C GLY A 20 2.26 -8.04 8.60
N SER A 21 2.53 -7.84 9.89
CA SER A 21 2.32 -8.85 10.93
C SER A 21 0.93 -8.80 11.59
N PHE A 22 0.25 -7.65 11.56
CA PHE A 22 -1.12 -7.49 12.04
C PHE A 22 -2.15 -7.58 10.91
N ARG A 23 -1.85 -6.98 9.75
CA ARG A 23 -2.66 -7.01 8.53
C ARG A 23 -4.12 -6.59 8.74
N ILE A 24 -4.34 -5.60 9.60
CA ILE A 24 -5.68 -5.06 9.87
C ILE A 24 -5.89 -3.86 8.94
N PRO A 25 -6.83 -3.93 7.97
CA PRO A 25 -7.16 -2.78 7.13
C PRO A 25 -7.60 -1.60 8.00
N ALA A 26 -7.02 -0.42 7.77
CA ALA A 26 -7.28 0.78 8.54
C ALA A 26 -7.60 1.97 7.62
N ILE A 27 -8.51 2.83 8.07
CA ILE A 27 -8.79 4.12 7.44
C ILE A 27 -8.18 5.19 8.35
N TYR A 28 -7.22 5.94 7.82
CA TYR A 28 -6.67 7.11 8.49
C TYR A 28 -7.34 8.38 7.95
N MET A 29 -7.87 9.20 8.85
CA MET A 29 -8.47 10.49 8.52
C MET A 29 -7.73 11.58 9.29
N ASN A 30 -7.19 12.56 8.56
CA ASN A 30 -6.54 13.73 9.14
C ASN A 30 -7.00 15.02 8.47
N ASP A 31 -6.79 16.14 9.16
CA ASP A 31 -6.90 17.48 8.58
C ASP A 31 -5.52 17.88 8.03
N TRP A 32 -5.47 18.38 6.79
CA TRP A 32 -4.22 18.81 6.18
C TRP A 32 -4.38 20.10 5.36
N PRO A 33 -3.48 21.08 5.51
CA PRO A 33 -2.40 21.13 6.48
C PRO A 33 -2.92 21.32 7.91
N ASP A 34 -2.40 20.52 8.85
CA ASP A 34 -2.63 20.75 10.28
C ASP A 34 -1.69 21.86 10.77
N ARG A 35 -2.24 23.08 10.87
CA ARG A 35 -1.42 24.29 11.09
C ARG A 35 -0.88 24.40 12.51
N TYR A 36 -1.58 23.85 13.50
CA TYR A 36 -1.31 24.12 14.90
C TYR A 36 -0.75 22.92 15.67
N ILE A 37 -0.72 21.73 15.05
CA ILE A 37 -0.11 20.53 15.61
C ILE A 37 1.28 20.80 16.21
N HIS A 38 1.52 20.27 17.41
CA HIS A 38 2.76 20.43 18.17
C HIS A 38 3.13 21.88 18.53
N THR A 39 2.15 22.77 18.65
CA THR A 39 2.35 24.14 19.13
C THR A 39 1.45 24.47 20.31
N ASN A 40 1.75 25.57 21.01
CA ASN A 40 0.88 26.10 22.07
C ASN A 40 -0.47 26.65 21.54
N PHE A 41 -0.67 26.67 20.21
CA PHE A 41 -1.94 27.06 19.58
C PHE A 41 -2.85 25.86 19.28
N ASP A 42 -2.41 24.62 19.54
CA ASP A 42 -3.25 23.43 19.47
C ASP A 42 -4.29 23.47 20.62
N THR A 43 -5.37 24.21 20.37
CA THR A 43 -6.41 24.52 21.35
C THR A 43 -7.77 24.33 20.70
N PRO A 44 -8.82 24.00 21.48
CA PRO A 44 -10.17 23.84 20.95
C PRO A 44 -10.69 25.04 20.13
N ALA A 45 -10.21 26.25 20.44
CA ALA A 45 -10.57 27.47 19.73
C ALA A 45 -10.09 27.50 18.26
N MET A 46 -9.08 26.68 17.91
CA MET A 46 -8.55 26.57 16.55
C MET A 46 -9.21 25.48 15.70
N ILE A 47 -10.12 24.69 16.29
CA ILE A 47 -10.83 23.62 15.59
C ILE A 47 -12.02 24.20 14.81
N ASP A 48 -12.09 23.91 13.51
CA ASP A 48 -13.26 24.23 12.69
C ASP A 48 -14.38 23.21 12.97
N PRO A 49 -15.52 23.61 13.58
CA PRO A 49 -16.60 22.69 13.91
C PRO A 49 -17.26 22.06 12.67
N THR A 50 -17.17 22.71 11.51
CA THR A 50 -17.70 22.15 10.26
C THR A 50 -16.83 21.02 9.73
N LYS A 51 -15.49 21.10 9.89
CA LYS A 51 -14.58 20.00 9.58
C LYS A 51 -14.78 18.83 10.54
N LEU A 52 -14.87 19.12 11.84
CA LEU A 52 -15.09 18.09 12.85
C LEU A 52 -16.40 17.33 12.58
N LYS A 53 -17.49 18.04 12.27
CA LYS A 53 -18.77 17.43 11.89
C LYS A 53 -18.66 16.54 10.65
N ARG A 54 -17.92 16.96 9.61
CA ARG A 54 -17.72 16.15 8.40
C ARG A 54 -16.89 14.91 8.67
N SER A 55 -15.81 15.04 9.45
CA SER A 55 -14.97 13.90 9.85
C SER A 55 -15.81 12.86 10.61
N GLY A 56 -16.57 13.31 11.63
CA GLY A 56 -17.47 12.43 12.37
C GLY A 56 -18.55 11.77 11.50
N PHE A 57 -19.13 12.52 10.56
CA PHE A 57 -20.10 11.96 9.61
C PHE A 57 -19.49 10.89 8.69
N ILE A 58 -18.34 11.16 8.09
CA ILE A 58 -17.66 10.23 7.18
C ILE A 58 -17.26 8.95 7.94
N GLY A 59 -16.66 9.08 9.13
CA GLY A 59 -16.29 7.93 9.96
C GLY A 59 -17.50 7.09 10.36
N ALA A 60 -18.58 7.73 10.83
CA ALA A 60 -19.81 7.03 11.20
C ALA A 60 -20.49 6.36 10.00
N ALA A 61 -20.55 7.03 8.84
CA ALA A 61 -21.13 6.48 7.63
C ALA A 61 -20.33 5.30 7.08
N ALA A 62 -18.99 5.38 7.10
CA ALA A 62 -18.10 4.29 6.69
C ALA A 62 -18.28 3.07 7.60
N GLY A 63 -18.26 3.28 8.93
CA GLY A 63 -18.50 2.21 9.91
C GLY A 63 -19.88 1.57 9.76
N TYR A 64 -20.94 2.39 9.62
CA TYR A 64 -22.30 1.90 9.41
C TYR A 64 -22.43 1.11 8.11
N PHE A 65 -21.84 1.60 7.00
CA PHE A 65 -21.86 0.91 5.72
C PHE A 65 -21.18 -0.46 5.81
N LEU A 66 -19.98 -0.54 6.39
CA LEU A 66 -19.26 -1.81 6.57
C LEU A 66 -20.02 -2.77 7.49
N ALA A 67 -20.62 -2.28 8.58
CA ALA A 67 -21.38 -3.09 9.53
C ALA A 67 -22.71 -3.62 8.99
N THR A 68 -23.26 -2.97 7.96
CA THR A 68 -24.57 -3.31 7.37
C THR A 68 -24.48 -3.79 5.92
N LEU A 69 -23.26 -3.95 5.39
CA LEU A 69 -23.02 -4.37 4.02
C LEU A 69 -23.65 -5.75 3.78
N SER A 70 -24.50 -5.84 2.75
CA SER A 70 -25.16 -7.08 2.36
C SER A 70 -25.11 -7.27 0.84
N SER A 71 -25.47 -8.46 0.39
CA SER A 71 -25.53 -8.78 -1.04
C SER A 71 -26.49 -7.88 -1.83
N GLN A 72 -27.45 -7.21 -1.17
CA GLN A 72 -28.34 -6.23 -1.83
C GLN A 72 -27.57 -5.01 -2.36
N GLN A 73 -26.45 -4.65 -1.72
CA GLN A 73 -25.60 -3.54 -2.13
C GLN A 73 -24.55 -3.92 -3.18
N ALA A 74 -24.43 -5.20 -3.57
CA ALA A 74 -23.36 -5.66 -4.47
C ALA A 74 -23.33 -4.89 -5.80
N ARG A 75 -24.47 -4.74 -6.48
CA ARG A 75 -24.57 -4.01 -7.75
C ARG A 75 -24.32 -2.49 -7.57
N PRO A 76 -25.00 -1.77 -6.67
CA PRO A 76 -24.70 -0.36 -6.43
C PRO A 76 -23.24 -0.10 -6.05
N LEU A 77 -22.66 -0.95 -5.20
CA LEU A 77 -21.25 -0.87 -4.83
C LEU A 77 -20.34 -1.04 -6.05
N TRP A 78 -20.63 -2.03 -6.90
CA TRP A 78 -19.89 -2.23 -8.14
C TRP A 78 -19.94 -1.00 -9.05
N THR A 79 -21.10 -0.39 -9.26
CA THR A 79 -21.23 0.84 -10.06
C THR A 79 -20.32 1.96 -9.53
N HIS A 80 -20.21 2.10 -8.20
CA HIS A 80 -19.28 3.05 -7.59
C HIS A 80 -17.81 2.66 -7.79
N LEU A 81 -17.47 1.38 -7.61
CA LEU A 81 -16.11 0.88 -7.79
C LEU A 81 -15.63 1.06 -9.24
N GLN A 82 -16.47 0.80 -10.25
CA GLN A 82 -16.14 1.03 -11.66
C GLN A 82 -15.65 2.46 -11.90
N ALA A 83 -16.37 3.46 -11.41
CA ALA A 83 -15.98 4.86 -11.56
C ALA A 83 -14.64 5.17 -10.87
N GLN A 84 -14.37 4.53 -9.73
CA GLN A 84 -13.11 4.71 -9.01
C GLN A 84 -11.93 4.00 -9.70
N VAL A 85 -12.14 2.79 -10.23
CA VAL A 85 -11.16 2.07 -11.04
C VAL A 85 -10.76 2.91 -12.26
N MET A 86 -11.73 3.50 -12.96
CA MET A 86 -11.43 4.36 -14.11
C MET A 86 -10.60 5.60 -13.73
N ARG A 87 -10.91 6.25 -12.60
CA ARG A 87 -10.11 7.40 -12.11
C ARG A 87 -8.67 7.00 -11.77
N ARG A 88 -8.49 5.88 -11.06
CA ARG A 88 -7.15 5.37 -10.71
C ARG A 88 -6.39 4.90 -11.94
N THR A 89 -7.08 4.29 -12.92
CA THR A 89 -6.47 3.89 -14.20
C THR A 89 -6.02 5.11 -15.00
N ALA A 90 -6.78 6.20 -15.02
CA ALA A 90 -6.34 7.46 -15.61
C ALA A 90 -5.07 8.01 -14.93
N ARG A 91 -5.05 8.02 -13.58
CA ARG A 91 -3.85 8.41 -12.82
C ARG A 91 -2.65 7.49 -13.10
N MET A 92 -2.88 6.20 -13.27
CA MET A 92 -1.85 5.23 -13.63
C MET A 92 -1.24 5.57 -15.01
N PHE A 93 -2.05 5.91 -16.02
CA PHE A 93 -1.52 6.37 -17.31
C PHE A 93 -0.67 7.64 -17.17
N GLU A 94 -1.09 8.60 -16.36
CA GLU A 94 -0.28 9.79 -16.08
C GLU A 94 1.06 9.42 -15.44
N ARG A 95 1.06 8.50 -14.48
CA ARG A 95 2.28 8.00 -13.81
C ARG A 95 3.20 7.25 -14.79
N ARG A 96 2.67 6.53 -15.78
CA ARG A 96 3.48 5.83 -16.81
C ARG A 96 4.30 6.78 -17.68
N ASN A 97 3.83 7.99 -17.93
CA ASN A 97 4.46 8.91 -18.89
C ASN A 97 5.87 9.37 -18.50
N VAL A 98 6.26 9.20 -17.24
CA VAL A 98 7.58 9.59 -16.72
C VAL A 98 8.49 8.39 -16.43
N LEU A 99 8.05 7.18 -16.78
CA LEU A 99 8.77 5.93 -16.57
C LEU A 99 9.36 5.43 -17.88
N ASP A 100 10.44 4.64 -17.79
CA ASP A 100 10.88 3.83 -18.93
C ASP A 100 9.85 2.72 -19.25
N SER A 101 10.05 2.02 -20.37
CA SER A 101 9.10 1.01 -20.83
C SER A 101 8.91 -0.15 -19.86
N GLU A 102 9.96 -0.56 -19.15
CA GLU A 102 9.90 -1.70 -18.23
C GLU A 102 9.13 -1.33 -16.96
N GLU A 103 9.42 -0.16 -16.37
CA GLU A 103 8.71 0.34 -15.20
C GLU A 103 7.27 0.73 -15.51
N ALA A 104 7.00 1.25 -16.70
CA ALA A 104 5.65 1.55 -17.16
C ALA A 104 4.81 0.27 -17.31
N ASP A 105 5.40 -0.81 -17.83
CA ASP A 105 4.73 -2.12 -17.96
C ASP A 105 4.52 -2.76 -16.58
N ASN A 106 5.52 -2.70 -15.68
CA ASN A 106 5.39 -3.13 -14.29
C ASN A 106 4.25 -2.40 -13.55
N LEU A 107 4.23 -1.07 -13.60
CA LEU A 107 3.19 -0.25 -12.98
C LEU A 107 1.80 -0.65 -13.46
N ALA A 108 1.62 -0.84 -14.77
CA ALA A 108 0.32 -1.22 -15.31
C ALA A 108 -0.12 -2.61 -14.85
N ARG A 109 0.79 -3.59 -14.85
CA ARG A 109 0.52 -4.95 -14.35
C ARG A 109 0.13 -4.95 -12.88
N ILE A 110 0.89 -4.27 -12.01
CA ILE A 110 0.57 -4.18 -10.58
C ILE A 110 -0.74 -3.42 -10.34
N HIS A 111 -1.01 -2.36 -11.11
CA HIS A 111 -2.27 -1.63 -11.04
C HIS A 111 -3.47 -2.55 -11.28
N PHE A 112 -3.49 -3.31 -12.37
CA PHE A 112 -4.62 -4.20 -12.67
C PHE A 112 -4.72 -5.39 -11.71
N TRP A 113 -3.59 -5.94 -11.26
CA TRP A 113 -3.59 -6.91 -10.17
C TRP A 113 -4.25 -6.33 -8.91
N TYR A 114 -3.86 -5.11 -8.51
CA TYR A 114 -4.40 -4.43 -7.32
C TYR A 114 -5.90 -4.15 -7.47
N GLU A 115 -6.35 -3.58 -8.59
CA GLU A 115 -7.77 -3.25 -8.80
C GLU A 115 -8.66 -4.49 -8.78
N ARG A 116 -8.22 -5.60 -9.40
CA ARG A 116 -8.93 -6.88 -9.35
C ARG A 116 -9.02 -7.40 -7.93
N ASN A 117 -7.93 -7.39 -7.17
CA ASN A 117 -7.91 -7.86 -5.80
C ASN A 117 -8.77 -6.99 -4.87
N GLN A 118 -8.79 -5.67 -5.07
CA GLN A 118 -9.67 -4.78 -4.34
C GLN A 118 -11.15 -5.13 -4.54
N VAL A 119 -11.58 -5.36 -5.79
CA VAL A 119 -12.95 -5.77 -6.07
C VAL A 119 -13.24 -7.17 -5.55
N ALA A 120 -12.32 -8.12 -5.73
CA ALA A 120 -12.46 -9.49 -5.24
C ALA A 120 -12.56 -9.56 -3.71
N SER A 121 -11.92 -8.63 -2.99
CA SER A 121 -12.00 -8.56 -1.52
C SER A 121 -13.43 -8.37 -1.00
N VAL A 122 -14.31 -7.75 -1.79
CA VAL A 122 -15.74 -7.57 -1.44
C VAL A 122 -16.43 -8.92 -1.24
N SER A 123 -16.03 -9.95 -1.99
CA SER A 123 -16.57 -11.31 -1.88
C SER A 123 -16.30 -11.98 -0.53
N SER A 124 -15.35 -11.46 0.26
CA SER A 124 -15.12 -11.93 1.64
C SER A 124 -16.20 -11.47 2.63
N TYR A 125 -16.98 -10.44 2.26
CA TYR A 125 -18.01 -9.85 3.10
C TYR A 125 -19.43 -10.15 2.63
N ILE A 126 -19.64 -10.22 1.31
CA ILE A 126 -20.97 -10.44 0.72
C ILE A 126 -20.94 -11.41 -0.44
N LYS A 127 -22.10 -12.03 -0.72
CA LYS A 127 -22.25 -12.88 -1.92
C LYS A 127 -22.42 -12.01 -3.16
N ILE A 128 -21.49 -12.14 -4.10
CA ILE A 128 -21.59 -11.59 -5.44
C ILE A 128 -22.17 -12.67 -6.36
N SER A 129 -23.12 -12.32 -7.23
CA SER A 129 -23.71 -13.28 -8.16
C SER A 129 -22.76 -13.60 -9.31
N ASP A 130 -22.85 -14.81 -9.87
CA ASP A 130 -22.00 -15.23 -11.01
C ASP A 130 -22.19 -14.33 -12.24
N GLY A 131 -23.37 -13.73 -12.41
CA GLY A 131 -23.61 -12.73 -13.45
C GLY A 131 -22.81 -11.45 -13.23
N LEU A 132 -22.75 -10.96 -11.99
CA LEU A 132 -21.98 -9.78 -11.65
C LEU A 132 -20.46 -10.06 -11.66
N ASN A 133 -20.02 -11.25 -11.23
CA ASN A 133 -18.61 -11.65 -11.35
C ASN A 133 -18.14 -11.64 -12.81
N ARG A 134 -18.93 -12.20 -13.73
CA ARG A 134 -18.61 -12.14 -15.17
C ARG A 134 -18.54 -10.71 -15.71
N GLU A 135 -19.46 -9.84 -15.29
CA GLU A 135 -19.44 -8.42 -15.67
C GLU A 135 -18.17 -7.70 -15.17
N ILE A 136 -17.73 -8.01 -13.94
CA ILE A 136 -16.49 -7.50 -13.36
C ILE A 136 -15.27 -7.98 -14.16
N ASP A 137 -15.22 -9.27 -14.47
CA ASP A 137 -14.13 -9.88 -15.24
C ASP A 137 -14.05 -9.29 -16.65
N ASP A 138 -15.19 -9.17 -17.34
CA ASP A 138 -15.30 -8.55 -18.66
C ASP A 138 -14.85 -7.08 -18.62
N PHE A 139 -15.24 -6.32 -17.59
CA PHE A 139 -14.82 -4.94 -17.43
C PHE A 139 -13.29 -4.81 -17.35
N PHE A 140 -12.64 -5.60 -16.50
CA PHE A 140 -11.19 -5.55 -16.37
C PHE A 140 -10.47 -6.07 -17.61
N MET A 141 -10.99 -7.13 -18.26
CA MET A 141 -10.44 -7.63 -19.52
C MET A 141 -10.40 -6.54 -20.60
N HIS A 142 -11.51 -5.81 -20.79
CA HIS A 142 -11.56 -4.72 -21.77
C HIS A 142 -10.67 -3.55 -21.38
N LEU A 143 -10.59 -3.21 -20.09
CA LEU A 143 -9.78 -2.09 -19.61
C LEU A 143 -8.27 -2.37 -19.73
N GLU A 144 -7.84 -3.59 -19.43
CA GLU A 144 -6.46 -4.05 -19.64
C GLU A 144 -6.08 -4.02 -21.12
N ALA A 145 -6.97 -4.52 -22.00
CA ALA A 145 -6.76 -4.47 -23.44
C ALA A 145 -6.61 -3.03 -23.94
N LEU A 146 -7.41 -2.10 -23.43
CA LEU A 146 -7.30 -0.67 -23.76
C LEU A 146 -6.00 -0.05 -23.26
N ALA A 147 -5.49 -0.52 -22.11
CA ALA A 147 -4.26 -0.02 -21.51
C ALA A 147 -2.98 -0.55 -22.16
N GLY A 148 -3.08 -1.55 -23.05
CA GLY A 148 -1.95 -2.11 -23.79
C GLY A 148 -0.90 -2.73 -22.88
N THR A 149 -1.32 -3.33 -21.77
CA THR A 149 -0.41 -3.90 -20.78
C THR A 149 0.23 -5.19 -21.28
N LYS A 150 1.55 -5.32 -21.15
CA LYS A 150 2.20 -6.62 -21.31
C LYS A 150 1.95 -7.48 -20.08
N SER A 151 1.56 -8.73 -20.30
CA SER A 151 1.18 -9.68 -19.25
C SER A 151 2.38 -10.14 -18.43
N ASP A 152 3.52 -10.33 -19.09
CA ASP A 152 4.64 -11.07 -18.51
C ASP A 152 5.61 -10.13 -17.77
N PRO A 153 5.96 -10.43 -16.51
CA PRO A 153 7.01 -9.72 -15.81
C PRO A 153 8.37 -9.99 -16.47
N SER A 154 9.28 -9.03 -16.36
CA SER A 154 10.69 -9.25 -16.70
C SER A 154 11.26 -10.42 -15.91
N ALA A 155 12.22 -11.14 -16.51
CA ALA A 155 12.90 -12.22 -15.84
C ALA A 155 13.63 -11.69 -14.57
N PRO A 156 13.46 -12.34 -13.41
CA PRO A 156 14.10 -11.89 -12.18
C PRO A 156 15.62 -12.00 -12.29
N SER A 157 16.34 -11.08 -11.63
CA SER A 157 17.78 -11.23 -11.39
C SER A 157 18.05 -12.46 -10.50
N ALA A 158 19.32 -12.88 -10.39
CA ALA A 158 19.71 -14.05 -9.58
C ALA A 158 19.22 -13.99 -8.12
N HIS A 159 19.11 -12.80 -7.53
CA HIS A 159 18.58 -12.61 -6.18
C HIS A 159 17.11 -12.17 -6.16
N GLY A 160 16.47 -12.05 -7.33
CA GLY A 160 15.05 -11.71 -7.50
C GLY A 160 14.11 -12.88 -7.24
N THR A 161 14.63 -14.11 -7.11
CA THR A 161 13.85 -15.33 -6.87
C THR A 161 13.77 -15.72 -5.40
N LEU A 162 14.50 -15.04 -4.51
CA LEU A 162 14.51 -15.34 -3.08
C LEU A 162 13.12 -15.11 -2.48
N VAL A 163 12.74 -15.94 -1.51
CA VAL A 163 11.48 -15.81 -0.77
C VAL A 163 11.81 -15.73 0.71
N PHE A 164 11.20 -14.78 1.42
CA PHE A 164 11.38 -14.61 2.86
C PHE A 164 10.06 -14.85 3.60
N ASN A 165 10.15 -15.42 4.80
CA ASN A 165 9.05 -15.56 5.74
C ASN A 165 9.18 -14.53 6.85
N ARG A 166 8.06 -13.86 7.20
CA ARG A 166 8.00 -12.96 8.36
C ARG A 166 8.06 -13.79 9.65
N ASN A 167 8.90 -13.39 10.60
CA ASN A 167 8.91 -14.00 11.94
C ASN A 167 7.59 -13.68 12.67
N PRO A 168 6.78 -14.69 13.06
CA PRO A 168 5.50 -14.47 13.72
C PRO A 168 5.63 -13.98 15.17
N ASP A 169 6.78 -14.18 15.80
CA ASP A 169 7.04 -13.82 17.20
C ASP A 169 7.44 -12.35 17.36
N VAL A 170 7.85 -11.68 16.28
CA VAL A 170 8.21 -10.26 16.28
C VAL A 170 7.22 -9.47 15.43
N LYS A 171 6.30 -8.76 16.11
CA LYS A 171 5.20 -8.03 15.48
C LYS A 171 5.42 -6.52 15.47
N GLY A 172 4.78 -5.88 14.51
CA GLY A 172 4.76 -4.43 14.33
C GLY A 172 5.87 -3.89 13.43
N PRO A 173 5.81 -2.57 13.16
CA PRO A 173 6.75 -1.91 12.28
C PRO A 173 8.12 -1.78 12.94
N MET A 174 9.15 -1.64 12.10
CA MET A 174 10.53 -1.49 12.57
C MET A 174 10.82 -0.16 13.25
N SER A 175 9.93 0.82 13.11
CA SER A 175 10.03 2.10 13.79
C SER A 175 8.64 2.60 14.15
N VAL A 176 8.51 3.13 15.35
CA VAL A 176 7.33 3.84 15.87
C VAL A 176 7.78 5.15 16.51
N PHE A 177 6.84 5.94 17.04
CA PHE A 177 7.18 7.17 17.76
C PHE A 177 8.15 6.90 18.92
N GLY A 178 9.33 7.53 18.86
CA GLY A 178 10.33 7.48 19.91
C GLY A 178 11.21 6.22 19.95
N TYR A 179 10.99 5.23 19.09
CA TYR A 179 11.81 4.02 19.06
C TYR A 179 11.96 3.41 17.66
N ASN A 180 13.18 3.00 17.32
CA ASN A 180 13.49 2.33 16.06
C ASN A 180 14.15 0.98 16.35
N TYR A 181 13.36 -0.09 16.27
CA TYR A 181 13.77 -1.46 16.52
C TYR A 181 14.91 -1.89 15.59
N PHE A 182 14.82 -1.54 14.30
CA PHE A 182 15.85 -1.92 13.34
C PHE A 182 17.20 -1.33 13.71
N THR A 183 17.26 -0.03 14.00
CA THR A 183 18.50 0.65 14.40
C THR A 183 19.07 0.11 15.70
N ASP A 184 18.22 -0.19 16.69
CA ASP A 184 18.65 -0.72 18.00
C ASP A 184 19.27 -2.11 17.88
N HIS A 185 18.67 -3.00 17.08
CA HIS A 185 19.12 -4.39 16.94
C HIS A 185 20.18 -4.59 15.86
N TYR A 186 20.14 -3.83 14.76
CA TYR A 186 21.10 -3.96 13.65
C TYR A 186 22.35 -3.10 13.87
N GLY A 187 22.27 -2.07 14.71
CA GLY A 187 23.32 -1.10 15.00
C GLY A 187 23.24 0.13 14.10
N GLY A 188 23.31 1.33 14.70
CA GLY A 188 23.06 2.59 14.01
C GLY A 188 23.98 2.91 12.84
N GLU A 189 25.28 2.59 12.95
CA GLU A 189 26.23 2.77 11.85
C GLU A 189 25.84 1.90 10.64
N ARG A 190 25.56 0.62 10.88
CA ARG A 190 25.13 -0.33 9.84
C ARG A 190 23.78 0.06 9.23
N ALA A 191 22.83 0.47 10.07
CA ALA A 191 21.52 0.94 9.62
C ALA A 191 21.64 2.18 8.72
N SER A 192 22.54 3.12 9.05
CA SER A 192 22.79 4.31 8.24
C SER A 192 23.35 3.99 6.84
N MET A 193 23.94 2.80 6.67
CA MET A 193 24.51 2.33 5.40
C MET A 193 23.50 1.62 4.49
N ILE A 194 22.33 1.22 4.99
CA ILE A 194 21.28 0.58 4.19
C ILE A 194 20.78 1.58 3.13
N ARG A 195 20.92 1.20 1.85
CA ARG A 195 20.61 2.07 0.72
C ARG A 195 19.13 2.36 0.61
N LEU A 196 18.28 1.38 0.93
CA LEU A 196 16.82 1.54 0.84
C LEU A 196 16.31 2.71 1.69
N PHE A 197 16.83 2.93 2.90
CA PHE A 197 16.42 4.05 3.75
C PHE A 197 16.80 5.43 3.20
N ARG A 198 17.81 5.50 2.33
CA ARG A 198 18.28 6.73 1.70
C ARG A 198 17.68 6.94 0.31
N HIS A 199 16.95 5.94 -0.22
CA HIS A 199 16.33 6.02 -1.53
C HIS A 199 15.29 7.14 -1.58
N GLN A 200 15.24 7.86 -2.69
CA GLN A 200 14.24 8.88 -2.96
C GLN A 200 13.53 8.53 -4.26
N GLY A 201 12.28 8.14 -4.12
CA GLY A 201 11.41 7.78 -5.23
C GLY A 201 10.69 8.99 -5.82
N LEU A 202 9.90 8.70 -6.85
CA LEU A 202 9.03 9.70 -7.46
C LEU A 202 7.87 10.12 -6.54
N ARG A 203 7.44 9.23 -5.63
CA ARG A 203 6.24 9.38 -4.79
C ARG A 203 6.43 8.94 -3.35
N GLY A 204 7.66 8.63 -2.94
CA GLY A 204 7.96 8.15 -1.59
C GLY A 204 9.43 8.30 -1.25
N ALA A 205 9.74 8.26 0.04
CA ALA A 205 11.09 8.27 0.57
C ALA A 205 11.44 6.91 1.20
N GLY A 206 12.72 6.65 1.44
CA GLY A 206 13.23 5.34 1.84
C GLY A 206 12.52 4.65 3.01
N GLY A 207 11.99 5.41 3.97
CA GLY A 207 11.16 4.87 5.05
C GLY A 207 9.87 4.19 4.56
N ALA A 208 9.20 4.76 3.55
CA ALA A 208 8.00 4.17 2.95
C ALA A 208 8.34 2.90 2.14
N TYR A 209 9.44 2.95 1.38
CA TYR A 209 9.95 1.78 0.66
C TYR A 209 10.27 0.62 1.61
N ALA A 210 10.98 0.89 2.71
CA ALA A 210 11.34 -0.13 3.69
C ALA A 210 10.11 -0.68 4.42
N TYR A 211 9.19 0.19 4.84
CA TYR A 211 7.94 -0.21 5.48
C TYR A 211 7.14 -1.17 4.59
N GLU A 212 6.93 -0.81 3.32
CA GLU A 212 6.13 -1.62 2.41
C GLU A 212 6.84 -2.90 1.97
N THR A 213 8.17 -2.85 1.78
CA THR A 213 8.99 -4.03 1.51
C THR A 213 8.76 -5.12 2.56
N LEU A 214 8.73 -4.73 3.84
CA LEU A 214 8.51 -5.64 4.94
C LEU A 214 7.06 -6.13 5.02
N ASN A 215 6.08 -5.26 4.75
CA ASN A 215 4.66 -5.63 4.73
C ASN A 215 4.34 -6.71 3.71
N LEU A 216 5.07 -6.70 2.58
CA LEU A 216 4.87 -7.63 1.47
C LEU A 216 5.54 -8.99 1.68
N VAL A 217 6.33 -9.16 2.74
CA VAL A 217 6.93 -10.44 3.13
C VAL A 217 5.85 -11.36 3.69
N ASP A 218 5.43 -12.34 2.88
CA ASP A 218 4.34 -13.27 3.21
C ASP A 218 4.72 -14.75 3.06
N GLY A 219 5.98 -15.07 2.77
CA GLY A 219 6.44 -16.44 2.53
C GLY A 219 6.09 -17.01 1.15
N LEU A 220 5.47 -16.20 0.29
CA LEU A 220 5.03 -16.57 -1.05
C LEU A 220 5.67 -15.67 -2.12
N ARG A 221 5.71 -14.36 -1.90
CA ARG A 221 6.29 -13.41 -2.85
C ARG A 221 7.80 -13.54 -2.92
N THR A 222 8.31 -13.56 -4.14
CA THR A 222 9.74 -13.39 -4.36
C THR A 222 10.16 -11.94 -4.12
N THR A 223 11.45 -11.72 -3.90
CA THR A 223 12.03 -10.38 -3.81
C THR A 223 11.77 -9.52 -5.06
N GLN A 224 11.72 -10.12 -6.25
CA GLN A 224 11.29 -9.42 -7.47
C GLN A 224 9.81 -8.99 -7.39
N ALA A 225 8.92 -9.88 -6.95
CA ALA A 225 7.50 -9.54 -6.81
C ALA A 225 7.27 -8.44 -5.77
N ILE A 226 8.00 -8.46 -4.66
CA ILE A 226 7.99 -7.38 -3.65
C ILE A 226 8.47 -6.07 -4.28
N ARG A 227 9.62 -6.11 -4.95
CA ARG A 227 10.21 -4.95 -5.63
C ARG A 227 9.22 -4.33 -6.62
N ASP A 228 8.57 -5.14 -7.43
CA ASP A 228 7.65 -4.71 -8.47
C ASP A 228 6.46 -3.95 -7.89
N ILE A 229 5.89 -4.44 -6.79
CA ILE A 229 4.79 -3.79 -6.07
C ILE A 229 5.27 -2.47 -5.45
N VAL A 230 6.40 -2.48 -4.75
CA VAL A 230 6.99 -1.28 -4.14
C VAL A 230 7.30 -0.22 -5.20
N ALA A 231 7.81 -0.63 -6.36
CA ALA A 231 8.14 0.26 -7.47
C ALA A 231 6.90 0.89 -8.11
N ALA A 232 5.81 0.12 -8.25
CA ALA A 232 4.54 0.64 -8.75
C ALA A 232 3.98 1.73 -7.82
N GLU A 233 4.05 1.51 -6.51
CA GLU A 233 3.52 2.45 -5.51
C GLU A 233 4.36 3.75 -5.47
N TYR A 234 5.66 3.64 -5.16
CA TYR A 234 6.49 4.80 -4.83
C TYR A 234 7.41 5.29 -5.96
N GLY A 235 7.54 4.52 -7.04
CA GLY A 235 8.45 4.76 -8.15
C GLY A 235 9.62 3.76 -8.19
N PRO A 236 10.41 3.75 -9.29
CA PRO A 236 11.43 2.73 -9.52
C PRO A 236 12.44 2.62 -8.36
N VAL A 237 12.77 1.38 -7.99
CA VAL A 237 13.78 1.07 -6.98
C VAL A 237 14.63 -0.13 -7.42
N PRO A 238 15.96 -0.11 -7.26
CA PRO A 238 16.78 -1.25 -7.61
C PRO A 238 16.51 -2.47 -6.71
N GLY A 239 16.39 -3.66 -7.31
CA GLY A 239 16.05 -4.90 -6.59
C GLY A 239 17.10 -5.29 -5.55
N GLU A 240 18.37 -4.94 -5.76
CA GLU A 240 19.44 -5.18 -4.79
C GLU A 240 19.23 -4.41 -3.48
N MET A 241 18.55 -3.26 -3.49
CA MET A 241 18.24 -2.53 -2.26
C MET A 241 17.15 -3.25 -1.44
N ILE A 242 16.20 -3.90 -2.11
CA ILE A 242 15.17 -4.74 -1.48
C ILE A 242 15.84 -5.94 -0.81
N VAL A 243 16.72 -6.64 -1.54
CA VAL A 243 17.45 -7.81 -1.02
C VAL A 243 18.37 -7.41 0.13
N GLU A 244 19.15 -6.33 -0.01
CA GLU A 244 20.02 -5.80 1.06
C GLU A 244 19.25 -5.55 2.35
N TYR A 245 18.09 -4.91 2.26
CA TYR A 245 17.25 -4.64 3.42
C TYR A 245 16.67 -5.92 4.05
N LEU A 246 16.19 -6.86 3.24
CA LEU A 246 15.65 -8.14 3.73
C LEU A 246 16.73 -9.01 4.40
N ARG A 247 17.97 -8.98 3.89
CA ARG A 247 19.11 -9.65 4.54
C ARG A 247 19.47 -9.00 5.88
N ALA A 248 19.42 -7.67 5.95
CA ALA A 248 19.63 -6.98 7.23
C ALA A 248 18.53 -7.33 8.25
N LEU A 249 17.27 -7.45 7.81
CA LEU A 249 16.16 -7.91 8.64
C LEU A 249 16.31 -9.38 9.08
N GLU A 250 16.87 -10.23 8.23
CA GLU A 250 17.16 -11.63 8.55
C GLU A 250 18.20 -11.75 9.67
N GLU A 251 19.27 -10.95 9.63
CA GLU A 251 20.31 -10.96 10.67
C GLU A 251 19.77 -10.62 12.07
N ILE A 252 18.76 -9.77 12.15
CA ILE A 252 18.11 -9.39 13.42
C ILE A 252 16.85 -10.23 13.70
N GLY A 253 16.64 -11.32 12.96
CA GLY A 253 15.59 -12.30 13.23
C GLY A 253 14.17 -11.84 12.88
N ILE A 254 14.01 -10.80 12.05
CA ILE A 254 12.70 -10.28 11.66
C ILE A 254 12.07 -11.07 10.51
N VAL A 255 12.91 -11.56 9.60
CA VAL A 255 12.52 -12.46 8.52
C VAL A 255 13.48 -13.64 8.45
N THR A 256 13.13 -14.68 7.70
CA THR A 256 14.01 -15.80 7.39
C THR A 256 13.90 -16.16 5.93
N GLU A 257 15.02 -16.36 5.24
CA GLU A 257 15.02 -16.88 3.88
C GLU A 257 14.42 -18.29 3.88
N LYS A 258 13.50 -18.53 2.94
CA LYS A 258 12.96 -19.85 2.68
C LYS A 258 14.00 -20.65 1.88
N PRO A 259 14.34 -21.88 2.31
CA PRO A 259 15.30 -22.72 1.61
C PRO A 259 14.88 -23.09 0.19
#